data_AF-A0A382JBP1-F1
#
_entry.id   AF-A0A382JBP1-F1
#
_cell.length_a   1.000
_cell.length_b   1.000
_cell.length_c   1.000
_cell.angle_alpha   90.00
_cell.angle_beta   90.00
_cell.angle_gamma   90.00
#
_symmetry.space_group_name_H-M   'P 1'
#
loop_
_entity.id
_entity.type
_entity.pdbx_description
1 polymer ?
#
loop_
_entity_poly.entity_id
_entity_poly.type
_entity_poly.pdbx_seq_one_letter_code
_entity_poly.pdbx_strand_id
1 'polypeptide(L)'
;NALYDGESPPKAINKVIEEKDKKGKIRKKKVKVYPEDPDFPKIIIESVEFVRNDYPSWPPPLHRGIIREGEDLTDSKAVKNILSRFLRRAWRRPVSEEEKGKWLAHYEVIRKQSDTSVSALKETLSATLASPHFLYLSEPFKSDKPRKLNAHELATRLSYFLWSSMPDEELSALADSGRLLEGSVLQRQFERMLKDSKSDRFAKEFCGQWLDLEGVDRVAINPQYYRNFDNRLKPDMVGETQAFFREILRSNTSALQFIDADFAMLNASLAKHYGLDGPKSQKFERVSLRGTGRPGGVLGHASTHLAGSDGADSHPIKRAVWIRERLLHDPPNPPPPDVPGVEKSVPN
;
A
#
# COMPACT_ATOMS: atom_id res chain seq x y z
N ASN A 1 -14.02 30.28 28.91
CA ASN A 1 -14.89 31.38 28.41
C ASN A 1 -14.70 32.66 29.21
N ALA A 2 -13.46 33.10 29.37
CA ALA A 2 -13.16 34.48 29.74
C ALA A 2 -12.12 34.95 28.73
N LEU A 3 -12.49 35.96 27.95
CA LEU A 3 -11.66 36.66 27.00
C LEU A 3 -10.59 37.42 27.80
N TYR A 4 -9.31 37.28 27.43
CA TYR A 4 -8.17 37.98 28.05
C TYR A 4 -7.93 39.35 27.40
N ASP A 5 -8.91 39.81 26.63
CA ASP A 5 -8.88 40.92 25.68
C ASP A 5 -9.77 42.09 26.12
N GLY A 6 -10.29 42.06 27.35
CA GLY A 6 -10.98 43.21 27.98
C GLY A 6 -12.41 43.45 27.46
N GLU A 7 -12.89 42.67 26.51
CA GLU A 7 -14.27 42.72 26.05
C GLU A 7 -15.23 41.92 26.96
N SER A 8 -16.48 42.38 27.04
CA SER A 8 -17.50 41.72 27.86
C SER A 8 -17.93 40.38 27.24
N PRO A 9 -18.07 39.30 28.03
CA PRO A 9 -18.43 37.99 27.49
C PRO A 9 -19.78 38.03 26.75
N PRO A 10 -19.93 37.25 25.66
CA PRO A 10 -21.14 37.29 24.84
C PRO A 10 -22.39 36.95 25.66
N LYS A 11 -23.47 37.71 25.45
CA LYS A 11 -24.74 37.50 26.15
C LYS A 11 -25.42 36.22 25.65
N ALA A 12 -25.92 35.41 26.57
CA ALA A 12 -26.63 34.18 26.24
C ALA A 12 -27.89 34.48 25.39
N ILE A 13 -28.05 33.77 24.29
CA ILE A 13 -29.23 33.83 23.43
C ILE A 13 -30.17 32.64 23.70
N ASN A 14 -31.48 32.85 23.59
CA ASN A 14 -32.44 31.76 23.75
C ASN A 14 -32.58 30.99 22.43
N LYS A 15 -32.12 29.74 22.41
CA LYS A 15 -32.31 28.81 21.29
C LYS A 15 -33.41 27.82 21.64
N VAL A 16 -34.36 27.62 20.73
CA VAL A 16 -35.38 26.57 20.86
C VAL A 16 -34.77 25.29 20.32
N ILE A 17 -34.62 24.28 21.17
CA ILE A 17 -34.22 22.94 20.76
C ILE A 17 -35.42 22.01 20.80
N GLU A 18 -35.45 21.07 19.86
CA GLU A 18 -36.47 20.04 19.76
C GLU A 18 -35.92 18.74 20.34
N GLU A 19 -36.56 18.24 21.39
CA GLU A 19 -36.18 16.99 22.04
C GLU A 19 -37.29 15.97 21.84
N LYS A 20 -36.93 14.77 21.38
CA LYS A 20 -37.87 13.70 21.08
C LYS A 20 -37.94 12.76 22.28
N ASP A 21 -39.12 12.60 22.87
CA ASP A 21 -39.29 11.68 23.99
C ASP A 21 -39.16 10.21 23.54
N LYS A 22 -39.04 9.28 24.51
CA LYS A 22 -38.89 7.83 24.25
C LYS A 22 -40.07 7.21 23.48
N LYS A 23 -41.19 7.94 23.31
CA LYS A 23 -42.37 7.52 22.53
C LYS A 23 -42.50 8.29 21.20
N GLY A 24 -41.48 9.06 20.81
CA GLY A 24 -41.39 9.73 19.52
C GLY A 24 -42.06 11.11 19.45
N LYS A 25 -42.58 11.64 20.57
CA LYS A 25 -43.26 12.95 20.60
C LYS A 25 -42.23 14.07 20.73
N ILE A 26 -42.28 15.05 19.83
CA ILE A 26 -41.35 16.19 19.82
C ILE A 26 -41.82 17.26 20.81
N ARG A 27 -40.95 17.63 21.76
CA ARG A 27 -41.16 18.74 22.70
C ARG A 27 -40.16 19.86 22.44
N LYS A 28 -40.64 21.09 22.37
CA LYS A 28 -39.81 22.29 22.17
C LYS A 28 -39.41 22.87 23.53
N LYS A 29 -38.10 22.98 23.78
CA LYS A 29 -37.55 23.57 25.01
C LYS A 29 -36.69 24.78 24.66
N LYS A 30 -36.92 25.91 25.33
CA LYS A 30 -36.03 27.07 25.24
C LYS A 30 -34.84 26.85 26.15
N VAL A 31 -33.64 26.87 25.57
CA VAL A 31 -32.37 26.75 26.30
C VAL A 31 -31.52 27.99 26.00
N LYS A 32 -30.89 28.54 27.03
CA LYS A 32 -29.92 29.62 26.88
C LYS A 32 -28.61 29.01 26.35
N VAL A 33 -28.18 29.46 25.19
CA VAL A 33 -26.93 29.04 24.54
C VAL A 33 -26.07 30.28 24.36
N TYR A 34 -24.78 30.15 24.65
CA TYR A 34 -23.80 31.18 24.32
C TYR A 34 -23.39 30.95 22.86
N PRO A 35 -23.55 31.94 21.96
CA PRO A 35 -23.10 31.79 20.58
C PRO A 35 -21.58 31.55 20.58
N GLU A 36 -21.13 30.58 19.78
CA GLU A 36 -19.70 30.36 19.57
C GLU A 36 -19.13 31.57 18.83
N ASP A 37 -18.04 32.12 19.36
CA ASP A 37 -17.31 33.23 18.77
C ASP A 37 -16.63 32.73 17.46
N PRO A 38 -16.91 33.34 16.30
CA PRO A 38 -16.27 32.97 15.04
C PRO A 38 -14.75 33.09 15.08
N ASP A 39 -14.21 34.00 15.88
CA ASP A 39 -12.79 34.30 16.01
C ASP A 39 -12.09 33.41 17.05
N PHE A 40 -12.83 32.51 17.70
CA PHE A 40 -12.25 31.60 18.67
C PHE A 40 -11.31 30.60 17.98
N PRO A 41 -10.02 30.52 18.38
CA PRO A 41 -9.09 29.59 17.78
C PRO A 41 -9.57 28.15 18.00
N LYS A 42 -9.82 27.44 16.91
CA LYS A 42 -10.23 26.03 16.91
C LYS A 42 -9.00 25.16 16.82
N ILE A 43 -8.85 24.24 17.77
CA ILE A 43 -7.89 23.13 17.62
C ILE A 43 -8.52 22.13 16.65
N ILE A 44 -7.95 22.03 15.45
CA ILE A 44 -8.28 20.97 14.49
C ILE A 44 -7.33 19.81 14.77
N ILE A 45 -7.83 18.77 15.43
CA ILE A 45 -7.06 17.54 15.65
C ILE A 45 -7.21 16.68 14.40
N GLU A 46 -6.18 16.64 13.57
CA GLU A 46 -6.15 15.86 12.33
C GLU A 46 -6.09 14.35 12.59
N SER A 47 -5.31 13.92 13.59
CA SER A 47 -5.28 12.54 14.08
C SER A 47 -4.80 12.46 15.52
N VAL A 48 -5.13 11.36 16.19
CA VAL A 48 -4.60 11.00 17.52
C VAL A 48 -4.10 9.57 17.41
N GLU A 49 -2.83 9.36 17.73
CA GLU A 49 -2.22 8.02 17.79
C GLU A 49 -1.98 7.63 19.25
N PHE A 50 -2.47 6.45 19.62
CA PHE A 50 -2.23 5.87 20.94
C PHE A 50 -1.22 4.71 20.79
N VAL A 51 0.02 4.94 21.18
CA VAL A 51 1.04 3.88 21.22
C VAL A 51 0.96 3.18 22.57
N ARG A 52 0.36 1.98 22.61
CA ARG A 52 0.36 1.09 23.77
C ARG A 52 1.17 -0.16 23.47
N ASN A 53 2.07 -0.55 24.37
CA ASN A 53 2.77 -1.84 24.33
C ASN A 53 1.83 -3.00 24.77
N ASP A 54 0.62 -3.06 24.21
CA ASP A 54 -0.37 -4.09 24.51
C ASP A 54 -0.15 -5.29 23.59
N TYR A 55 0.82 -6.12 23.94
CA TYR A 55 1.09 -7.34 23.22
C TYR A 55 0.19 -8.46 23.77
N PRO A 56 -0.61 -9.15 22.94
CA PRO A 56 -1.47 -10.26 23.39
C PRO A 56 -0.68 -11.39 24.08
N SER A 57 0.61 -11.52 23.74
CA SER A 57 1.56 -12.43 24.38
C SER A 57 2.94 -11.77 24.42
N TRP A 58 3.68 -12.00 25.50
CA TRP A 58 5.07 -11.56 25.63
C TRP A 58 6.04 -12.75 25.76
N PRO A 59 7.12 -12.80 24.97
CA PRO A 59 7.41 -12.00 23.76
C PRO A 59 6.38 -12.19 22.63
N PRO A 60 6.26 -11.24 21.68
CA PRO A 60 5.33 -11.36 20.56
C PRO A 60 5.63 -12.59 19.67
N PRO A 61 4.63 -13.15 18.95
CA PRO A 61 4.82 -14.33 18.11
C PRO A 61 5.94 -14.19 17.06
N LEU A 62 6.13 -12.98 16.51
CA LEU A 62 7.21 -12.68 15.57
C LEU A 62 8.60 -12.84 16.19
N HIS A 63 8.77 -12.44 17.46
CA HIS A 63 10.00 -12.63 18.20
C HIS A 63 10.24 -14.11 18.47
N ARG A 64 9.19 -14.84 18.86
CA ARG A 64 9.25 -16.30 19.10
C ARG A 64 9.57 -17.12 17.86
N GLY A 65 9.25 -16.61 16.68
CA GLY A 65 9.68 -17.19 15.40
C GLY A 65 11.19 -17.10 15.15
N ILE A 66 11.93 -16.30 15.90
CA ILE A 66 13.39 -16.16 15.82
C ILE A 66 14.07 -16.70 17.08
N ILE A 67 13.62 -16.28 18.26
CA ILE A 67 14.13 -16.65 19.58
C ILE A 67 13.08 -17.53 20.28
N ARG A 68 13.32 -18.83 20.36
CA ARG A 68 12.40 -19.79 20.98
C ARG A 68 12.46 -19.69 22.51
N GLU A 69 11.47 -20.28 23.15
CA GLU A 69 11.43 -20.36 24.60
C GLU A 69 12.56 -21.23 25.15
N GLY A 70 13.20 -20.76 26.23
CA GLY A 70 14.34 -21.43 26.86
C GLY A 70 15.70 -21.21 26.19
N GLU A 71 15.78 -20.47 25.07
CA GLU A 71 17.08 -20.17 24.44
C GLU A 71 17.78 -19.01 25.14
N ASP A 72 18.98 -19.29 25.66
CA ASP A 72 19.84 -18.33 26.35
C ASP A 72 20.82 -17.67 25.36
N LEU A 73 20.85 -16.34 25.32
CA LEU A 73 21.76 -15.58 24.46
C LEU A 73 23.23 -15.59 24.94
N THR A 74 23.51 -16.17 26.10
CA THR A 74 24.87 -16.42 26.59
C THR A 74 25.41 -17.77 26.14
N ASP A 75 24.54 -18.71 25.75
CA ASP A 75 24.95 -19.98 25.15
C ASP A 75 25.22 -19.81 23.65
N SER A 76 26.48 -20.00 23.27
CA SER A 76 26.93 -19.93 21.87
C SER A 76 26.15 -20.86 20.94
N LYS A 77 25.73 -22.05 21.42
CA LYS A 77 24.94 -23.00 20.63
C LYS A 77 23.52 -22.48 20.38
N ALA A 78 22.87 -21.94 21.41
CA ALA A 78 21.57 -21.29 21.28
C ALA A 78 21.64 -20.09 20.33
N VAL A 79 22.64 -19.22 20.47
CA VAL A 79 22.84 -18.09 19.55
C VAL A 79 23.03 -18.56 18.11
N LYS A 80 23.85 -19.59 17.87
CA LYS A 80 24.03 -20.16 16.52
C LYS A 80 22.70 -20.63 15.92
N ASN A 81 21.84 -21.25 16.71
CA ASN A 81 20.51 -21.69 16.27
C ASN A 81 19.57 -20.51 15.96
N ILE A 82 19.58 -19.48 16.80
CA ILE A 82 18.84 -18.23 16.60
C ILE A 82 19.26 -17.56 15.28
N LEU A 83 20.57 -17.36 15.11
CA LEU A 83 21.13 -16.78 13.89
C LEU A 83 20.79 -17.64 12.67
N SER A 84 20.90 -18.97 12.76
CA SER A 84 20.56 -19.86 11.66
C SER A 84 19.10 -19.71 11.20
N ARG A 85 18.14 -19.56 12.13
CA ARG A 85 16.74 -19.34 11.78
C ARG A 85 16.51 -17.97 11.15
N PHE A 86 17.15 -16.95 11.69
CA PHE A 86 17.04 -15.60 11.14
C PHE A 86 17.66 -15.48 9.75
N LEU A 87 18.91 -15.93 9.59
CA LEU A 87 19.65 -15.91 8.33
C LEU A 87 18.89 -16.67 7.24
N ARG A 88 18.31 -17.84 7.56
CA ARG A 88 17.51 -18.61 6.61
C ARG A 88 16.32 -17.81 6.07
N ARG A 89 15.63 -17.06 6.94
CA ARG A 89 14.50 -16.20 6.54
C ARG A 89 14.97 -14.97 5.78
N ALA A 90 16.02 -14.30 6.27
CA ALA A 90 16.58 -13.10 5.67
C ALA A 90 17.11 -13.37 4.25
N TRP A 91 17.79 -14.49 4.05
CA TRP A 91 18.41 -14.84 2.76
C TRP A 91 17.56 -15.79 1.92
N ARG A 92 16.45 -16.29 2.47
CA ARG A 92 15.42 -17.11 1.81
C ARG A 92 15.95 -18.45 1.28
N ARG A 93 17.01 -18.96 1.92
CA ARG A 93 17.64 -20.24 1.57
C ARG A 93 18.28 -20.88 2.80
N PRO A 94 18.59 -22.19 2.75
CA PRO A 94 19.49 -22.83 3.69
C PRO A 94 20.81 -22.07 3.78
N VAL A 95 21.30 -21.97 5.01
CA VAL A 95 22.55 -21.30 5.38
C VAL A 95 23.57 -22.38 5.69
N SER A 96 24.78 -22.28 5.15
CA SER A 96 25.83 -23.28 5.35
C SER A 96 26.40 -23.24 6.77
N GLU A 97 27.08 -24.30 7.22
CA GLU A 97 27.71 -24.30 8.54
C GLU A 97 28.83 -23.25 8.65
N GLU A 98 29.54 -22.98 7.56
CA GLU A 98 30.55 -21.93 7.49
C GLU A 98 29.92 -20.55 7.63
N GLU A 99 28.79 -20.30 6.95
CA GLU A 99 28.05 -19.04 7.08
C GLU A 99 27.53 -18.83 8.51
N LYS A 100 26.97 -19.88 9.12
CA LYS A 100 26.54 -19.83 10.54
C LYS A 100 27.71 -19.53 11.46
N GLY A 101 28.87 -20.17 11.25
CA GLY A 101 30.08 -19.95 12.02
C GLY A 101 30.61 -18.52 11.92
N LYS A 102 30.62 -17.95 10.71
CA LYS A 102 31.03 -16.55 10.48
C LYS A 102 30.13 -15.55 11.21
N TRP A 103 28.81 -15.72 11.14
CA TRP A 103 27.88 -14.82 11.82
C TRP A 103 27.87 -14.99 13.33
N LEU A 104 28.09 -16.20 13.84
CA LEU A 104 28.32 -16.44 15.26
C LEU A 104 29.60 -15.72 15.73
N ALA A 105 30.70 -15.84 14.99
CA ALA A 105 31.94 -15.13 15.32
C ALA A 105 31.74 -13.61 15.29
N HIS A 106 30.99 -13.09 14.32
CA HIS A 106 30.63 -11.67 14.27
C HIS A 106 29.85 -11.24 15.52
N TYR A 107 28.84 -12.01 15.92
CA TYR A 107 28.11 -11.78 17.17
C TYR A 107 29.03 -11.73 18.39
N GLU A 108 29.97 -12.67 18.52
CA GLU A 108 30.90 -12.71 19.66
C GLU A 108 31.82 -11.47 19.71
N VAL A 109 32.23 -10.93 18.56
CA VAL A 109 32.97 -9.67 18.50
C VAL A 109 32.12 -8.51 19.01
N ILE A 110 30.89 -8.38 18.50
CA ILE A 110 29.97 -7.32 18.91
C ILE A 110 29.58 -7.47 20.40
N ARG A 111 29.46 -8.70 20.89
CA ARG A 111 29.10 -8.99 22.29
C ARG A 111 30.11 -8.43 23.27
N LYS A 112 31.41 -8.45 22.94
CA LYS A 112 32.49 -7.87 23.76
C LYS A 112 32.42 -6.34 23.84
N GLN A 113 31.75 -5.70 22.88
CA GLN A 113 31.61 -4.24 22.78
C GLN A 113 30.23 -3.74 23.23
N SER A 114 29.30 -4.66 23.52
CA SER A 114 27.91 -4.36 23.85
C SER A 114 27.59 -4.61 25.31
N ASP A 115 26.76 -3.76 25.91
CA ASP A 115 26.33 -3.92 27.31
C ASP A 115 25.54 -5.21 27.55
N THR A 116 24.69 -5.62 26.59
CA THR A 116 23.81 -6.79 26.74
C THR A 116 23.88 -7.74 25.53
N SER A 117 23.61 -9.03 25.76
CA SER A 117 23.51 -10.03 24.69
C SER A 117 22.39 -9.70 23.70
N VAL A 118 21.32 -9.07 24.17
CA VAL A 118 20.22 -8.58 23.32
C VAL A 118 20.70 -7.48 22.39
N SER A 119 21.49 -6.52 22.88
CA SER A 119 22.06 -5.45 22.04
C SER A 119 22.98 -6.03 20.97
N ALA A 120 23.86 -6.94 21.36
CA ALA A 120 24.76 -7.61 20.42
C ALA A 120 24.02 -8.41 19.35
N LEU A 121 22.94 -9.10 19.75
CA LEU A 121 22.10 -9.83 18.81
C LEU A 121 21.42 -8.85 17.86
N LYS A 122 20.78 -7.79 18.36
CA LYS A 122 20.12 -6.77 17.53
C LYS A 122 21.07 -6.21 16.47
N GLU A 123 22.28 -5.83 16.86
CA GLU A 123 23.30 -5.32 15.94
C GLU A 123 23.69 -6.36 14.88
N THR A 124 23.89 -7.61 15.31
CA THR A 124 24.19 -8.73 14.39
C THR A 124 23.06 -8.97 13.39
N LEU A 125 21.80 -8.91 13.83
CA LEU A 125 20.63 -9.05 12.98
C LEU A 125 20.52 -7.85 12.02
N SER A 126 20.77 -6.63 12.47
CA SER A 126 20.82 -5.42 11.62
C SER A 126 21.89 -5.54 10.53
N ALA A 127 23.10 -5.98 10.89
CA ALA A 127 24.18 -6.23 9.94
C ALA A 127 23.80 -7.30 8.90
N THR A 128 23.05 -8.33 9.30
CA THR A 128 22.52 -9.34 8.37
C THR A 128 21.57 -8.72 7.34
N LEU A 129 20.71 -7.78 7.77
CA LEU A 129 19.78 -7.07 6.88
C LEU A 129 20.48 -6.05 5.98
N ALA A 130 21.68 -5.59 6.35
CA ALA A 130 22.52 -4.75 5.49
C ALA A 130 23.35 -5.56 4.48
N SER A 131 23.30 -6.90 4.51
CA SER A 131 24.12 -7.72 3.62
C SER A 131 23.56 -7.78 2.18
N PRO A 132 24.41 -7.95 1.16
CA PRO A 132 23.95 -8.13 -0.23
C PRO A 132 23.00 -9.32 -0.41
N HIS A 133 23.10 -10.37 0.41
CA HIS A 133 22.18 -11.52 0.36
C HIS A 133 20.76 -11.16 0.82
N PHE A 134 20.62 -10.12 1.64
CA PHE A 134 19.31 -9.57 2.01
C PHE A 134 18.85 -8.51 1.01
N LEU A 135 19.69 -7.51 0.71
CA LEU A 135 19.32 -6.35 -0.10
C LEU A 135 18.95 -6.71 -1.54
N TYR A 136 19.58 -7.75 -2.10
CA TYR A 136 19.35 -8.19 -3.46
C TYR A 136 18.74 -9.59 -3.52
N LEU A 137 17.90 -9.82 -4.54
CA LEU A 137 17.52 -11.17 -4.95
C LEU A 137 18.66 -11.75 -5.78
N SER A 138 19.72 -12.18 -5.10
CA SER A 138 20.96 -12.64 -5.72
C SER A 138 20.84 -14.09 -6.19
N GLU A 139 21.28 -14.35 -7.42
CA GLU A 139 21.34 -15.68 -8.05
C GLU A 139 22.77 -16.00 -8.50
N PRO A 140 23.74 -15.96 -7.57
CA PRO A 140 25.15 -15.92 -7.91
C PRO A 140 25.53 -17.16 -8.72
N PHE A 141 26.19 -16.95 -9.86
CA PHE A 141 26.70 -18.00 -10.70
C PHE A 141 28.06 -17.60 -11.26
N LYS A 142 28.98 -18.55 -11.39
CA LYS A 142 30.37 -18.29 -11.82
C LYS A 142 30.50 -17.97 -13.32
N SER A 143 29.40 -17.84 -14.04
CA SER A 143 29.38 -17.66 -15.49
C SER A 143 28.26 -16.71 -15.87
N ASP A 144 28.48 -15.90 -16.91
CA ASP A 144 27.47 -15.01 -17.49
C ASP A 144 26.46 -15.75 -18.38
N LYS A 145 26.62 -17.07 -18.55
CA LYS A 145 25.68 -17.87 -19.33
C LYS A 145 24.34 -18.02 -18.60
N PRO A 146 23.20 -17.89 -19.31
CA PRO A 146 21.90 -18.21 -18.75
C PRO A 146 21.88 -19.63 -18.18
N ARG A 147 21.34 -19.78 -16.97
CA ARG A 147 21.15 -21.08 -16.34
C ARG A 147 19.75 -21.19 -15.75
N LYS A 148 19.34 -22.42 -15.46
CA LYS A 148 18.13 -22.66 -14.67
C LYS A 148 18.36 -22.21 -13.23
N LEU A 149 17.31 -21.66 -12.63
CA LEU A 149 17.28 -21.34 -11.21
C LEU A 149 17.25 -22.62 -10.39
N ASN A 150 17.88 -22.57 -9.21
CA ASN A 150 17.65 -23.60 -8.21
C ASN A 150 16.29 -23.40 -7.51
N ALA A 151 15.89 -24.37 -6.69
CA ALA A 151 14.57 -24.36 -6.06
C ALA A 151 14.35 -23.15 -5.13
N HIS A 152 15.37 -22.70 -4.39
CA HIS A 152 15.26 -21.54 -3.49
C HIS A 152 15.22 -20.21 -4.24
N GLU A 153 15.99 -20.09 -5.31
CA GLU A 153 15.95 -18.91 -6.20
C GLU A 153 14.59 -18.80 -6.88
N LEU A 154 14.04 -19.92 -7.37
CA LEU A 154 12.71 -19.97 -7.96
C LEU A 154 11.62 -19.61 -6.94
N ALA A 155 11.68 -20.18 -5.72
CA ALA A 155 10.78 -19.84 -4.63
C ALA A 155 10.79 -18.33 -4.33
N THR A 156 12.00 -17.77 -4.22
CA THR A 156 12.21 -16.34 -3.94
C THR A 156 11.65 -15.46 -5.06
N ARG A 157 11.94 -15.78 -6.33
CA ARG A 157 11.35 -15.03 -7.45
C ARG A 157 9.84 -15.09 -7.44
N LEU A 158 9.26 -16.28 -7.26
CA LEU A 158 7.82 -16.47 -7.25
C LEU A 158 7.13 -15.68 -6.11
N SER A 159 7.72 -15.70 -4.91
CA SER A 159 7.15 -14.99 -3.76
C SER A 159 7.25 -13.47 -3.89
N TYR A 160 8.34 -12.94 -4.44
CA TYR A 160 8.45 -11.50 -4.66
C TYR A 160 7.62 -11.03 -5.85
N PHE A 161 7.48 -11.86 -6.88
CA PHE A 161 6.60 -11.61 -8.00
C PHE A 161 5.12 -11.49 -7.57
N LEU A 162 4.61 -12.47 -6.82
CA LEU A 162 3.19 -12.50 -6.46
C LEU A 162 2.86 -11.76 -5.16
N TRP A 163 3.73 -11.81 -4.15
CA TRP A 163 3.44 -11.30 -2.80
C TRP A 163 4.32 -10.13 -2.36
N SER A 164 5.30 -9.73 -3.16
CA SER A 164 6.30 -8.71 -2.79
C SER A 164 6.88 -8.98 -1.39
N SER A 165 7.13 -10.26 -1.09
CA SER A 165 7.57 -10.72 0.22
C SER A 165 8.28 -12.07 0.10
N MET A 166 8.91 -12.50 1.20
CA MET A 166 9.63 -13.77 1.24
C MET A 166 8.70 -14.99 1.07
N PRO A 167 9.23 -16.15 0.64
CA PRO A 167 8.49 -17.41 0.61
C PRO A 167 7.89 -17.73 1.97
N ASP A 168 6.68 -18.31 2.01
CA ASP A 168 6.15 -18.90 3.23
C ASP A 168 6.82 -20.26 3.54
N GLU A 169 6.45 -20.87 4.66
CA GLU A 169 7.05 -22.14 5.09
C GLU A 169 6.74 -23.28 4.11
N GLU A 170 5.54 -23.32 3.51
CA GLU A 170 5.17 -24.32 2.52
C GLU A 170 6.05 -24.22 1.27
N LEU A 171 6.18 -23.02 0.69
CA LEU A 171 7.03 -22.80 -0.48
C LEU A 171 8.51 -23.05 -0.14
N SER A 172 8.96 -22.65 1.06
CA SER A 172 10.32 -22.90 1.53
C SER A 172 10.63 -24.39 1.66
N ALA A 173 9.71 -25.19 2.19
CA ALA A 173 9.88 -26.63 2.35
C ALA A 173 9.88 -27.37 1.00
N LEU A 174 9.05 -26.93 0.05
CA LEU A 174 9.08 -27.43 -1.32
C LEU A 174 10.39 -27.08 -2.04
N ALA A 175 10.98 -25.92 -1.71
CA ALA A 175 12.30 -25.56 -2.18
C ALA A 175 13.41 -26.42 -1.54
N ASP A 176 13.36 -26.66 -0.23
CA ASP A 176 14.34 -27.52 0.48
C ASP A 176 14.38 -28.94 -0.10
N SER A 177 13.21 -29.49 -0.43
CA SER A 177 13.09 -30.83 -1.00
C SER A 177 13.37 -30.89 -2.50
N GLY A 178 13.59 -29.74 -3.17
CA GLY A 178 13.78 -29.64 -4.62
C GLY A 178 12.50 -29.84 -5.45
N ARG A 179 11.40 -30.26 -4.83
CA ARG A 179 10.12 -30.56 -5.48
C ARG A 179 9.48 -29.36 -6.15
N LEU A 180 9.81 -28.13 -5.73
CA LEU A 180 9.32 -26.93 -6.39
C LEU A 180 9.73 -26.82 -7.87
N LEU A 181 10.80 -27.53 -8.28
CA LEU A 181 11.22 -27.59 -9.68
C LEU A 181 10.32 -28.48 -10.56
N GLU A 182 9.46 -29.31 -9.96
CA GLU A 182 8.46 -30.09 -10.68
C GLU A 182 7.35 -29.17 -11.20
N GLY A 183 7.10 -29.15 -12.51
CA GLY A 183 6.14 -28.22 -13.13
C GLY A 183 4.74 -28.29 -12.51
N SER A 184 4.27 -29.49 -12.15
CA SER A 184 2.95 -29.65 -11.51
C SER A 184 2.90 -29.07 -10.10
N VAL A 185 4.00 -29.15 -9.33
CA VAL A 185 4.11 -28.55 -7.99
C VAL A 185 4.17 -27.04 -8.11
N LEU A 186 4.99 -26.53 -9.03
CA LEU A 186 5.11 -25.10 -9.29
C LEU A 186 3.77 -24.47 -9.67
N GLN A 187 3.01 -25.10 -10.58
CA GLN A 187 1.70 -24.62 -10.98
C GLN A 187 0.73 -24.57 -9.80
N ARG A 188 0.68 -25.63 -8.97
CA ARG A 188 -0.17 -25.63 -7.77
C ARG A 188 0.21 -24.52 -6.79
N GLN A 189 1.50 -24.28 -6.58
CA GLN A 189 1.97 -23.19 -5.72
C GLN A 189 1.65 -21.82 -6.29
N PHE A 190 1.80 -21.63 -7.61
CA PHE A 190 1.41 -20.41 -8.30
C PHE A 190 -0.08 -20.09 -8.07
N GLU A 191 -0.97 -21.06 -8.30
CA GLU A 191 -2.41 -20.89 -8.11
C GLU A 191 -2.79 -20.64 -6.65
N ARG A 192 -2.16 -21.36 -5.70
CA ARG A 192 -2.35 -21.14 -4.26
C ARG A 192 -1.97 -19.72 -3.88
N MET A 193 -0.80 -19.27 -4.30
CA MET A 193 -0.26 -17.95 -3.96
C MET A 193 -1.06 -16.83 -4.60
N LEU A 194 -1.54 -17.01 -5.84
CA LEU A 194 -2.39 -16.03 -6.51
C LEU A 194 -3.76 -15.85 -5.80
N LYS A 195 -4.31 -16.92 -5.22
CA LYS A 195 -5.57 -16.88 -4.44
C LYS A 195 -5.42 -16.26 -3.05
N ASP A 196 -4.20 -16.25 -2.50
CA ASP A 196 -3.91 -15.68 -1.18
C ASP A 196 -4.08 -14.16 -1.17
N SER A 197 -4.52 -13.58 -0.06
CA SER A 197 -4.72 -12.12 0.06
C SER A 197 -3.44 -11.31 -0.11
N LYS A 198 -2.26 -11.90 0.11
CA LYS A 198 -0.98 -11.25 -0.17
C LYS A 198 -0.79 -10.91 -1.65
N SER A 199 -1.48 -11.59 -2.58
CA SER A 199 -1.40 -11.28 -4.01
C SER A 199 -1.97 -9.91 -4.37
N ASP A 200 -2.74 -9.30 -3.47
CA ASP A 200 -3.20 -7.92 -3.63
C ASP A 200 -2.05 -6.92 -3.71
N ARG A 201 -0.87 -7.27 -3.15
CA ARG A 201 0.34 -6.47 -3.29
C ARG A 201 0.82 -6.43 -4.73
N PHE A 202 0.81 -7.55 -5.44
CA PHE A 202 1.13 -7.56 -6.87
C PHE A 202 0.17 -6.66 -7.65
N ALA A 203 -1.14 -6.81 -7.42
CA ALA A 203 -2.15 -5.96 -8.06
C ALA A 203 -1.92 -4.47 -7.80
N LYS A 204 -1.58 -4.10 -6.56
CA LYS A 204 -1.28 -2.72 -6.17
C LYS A 204 -0.01 -2.19 -6.87
N GLU A 205 1.11 -2.89 -6.71
CA GLU A 205 2.43 -2.40 -7.16
C GLU A 205 2.54 -2.41 -8.69
N PHE A 206 2.11 -3.50 -9.33
CA PHE A 206 2.16 -3.62 -10.79
C PHE A 206 1.26 -2.59 -11.46
N CYS A 207 0.00 -2.48 -11.02
CA CYS A 207 -0.96 -1.52 -11.59
C CYS A 207 -0.52 -0.07 -11.34
N GLY A 208 -0.01 0.23 -10.14
CA GLY A 208 0.50 1.55 -9.78
C GLY A 208 1.60 2.03 -10.72
N GLN A 209 2.57 1.15 -11.02
CA GLN A 209 3.69 1.46 -11.92
C GLN A 209 3.28 1.43 -13.39
N TRP A 210 2.51 0.43 -13.81
CA TRP A 210 2.07 0.28 -15.19
C TRP A 210 1.26 1.51 -15.63
N LEU A 211 0.25 1.89 -14.86
CA LEU A 211 -0.67 2.98 -15.20
C LEU A 211 -0.25 4.34 -14.65
N ASP A 212 0.93 4.44 -14.00
CA ASP A 212 1.47 5.68 -13.41
C ASP A 212 0.45 6.39 -12.48
N LEU A 213 -0.13 5.62 -11.54
CA LEU A 213 -1.19 6.11 -10.67
C LEU A 213 -0.73 7.22 -9.71
N GLU A 214 0.58 7.31 -9.45
CA GLU A 214 1.18 8.44 -8.71
C GLU A 214 0.96 9.79 -9.43
N GLY A 215 0.65 9.77 -10.73
CA GLY A 215 0.26 10.97 -11.47
C GLY A 215 -0.95 11.71 -10.90
N VAL A 216 -1.82 11.02 -10.16
CA VAL A 216 -2.95 11.64 -9.44
C VAL A 216 -2.47 12.64 -8.39
N ASP A 217 -1.38 12.33 -7.68
CA ASP A 217 -0.85 13.18 -6.62
C ASP A 217 -0.01 14.33 -7.17
N ARG A 218 0.57 14.18 -8.37
CA ARG A 218 1.31 15.24 -9.06
C ARG A 218 0.43 16.42 -9.50
N VAL A 219 -0.89 16.23 -9.60
CA VAL A 219 -1.81 17.27 -10.05
C VAL A 219 -2.39 18.05 -8.87
N ALA A 220 -2.08 19.34 -8.78
CA ALA A 220 -2.71 20.25 -7.83
C ALA A 220 -3.99 20.84 -8.43
N ILE A 221 -5.16 20.49 -7.87
CA ILE A 221 -6.44 21.07 -8.31
C ILE A 221 -6.49 22.55 -7.95
N ASN A 222 -6.80 23.39 -8.94
CA ASN A 222 -6.89 24.82 -8.71
C ASN A 222 -8.19 25.16 -7.96
N PRO A 223 -8.11 25.65 -6.70
CA PRO A 223 -9.28 25.94 -5.90
C PRO A 223 -10.08 27.14 -6.43
N GLN A 224 -9.52 27.97 -7.31
CA GLN A 224 -10.26 29.06 -7.95
C GLN A 224 -11.39 28.52 -8.83
N TYR A 225 -11.13 27.44 -9.57
CA TYR A 225 -12.09 26.79 -10.46
C TYR A 225 -12.89 25.69 -9.73
N TYR A 226 -12.26 24.93 -8.85
CA TYR A 226 -12.87 23.78 -8.16
C TYR A 226 -12.83 23.92 -6.63
N ARG A 227 -13.49 24.97 -6.10
CA ARG A 227 -13.50 25.30 -4.66
C ARG A 227 -13.91 24.15 -3.74
N ASN A 228 -14.78 23.26 -4.21
CA ASN A 228 -15.35 22.18 -3.41
C ASN A 228 -14.70 20.81 -3.70
N PHE A 229 -13.59 20.78 -4.45
CA PHE A 229 -12.90 19.51 -4.69
C PHE A 229 -12.27 19.01 -3.39
N ASP A 230 -12.60 17.78 -3.03
CA ASP A 230 -12.07 17.14 -1.84
C ASP A 230 -10.86 16.27 -2.21
N ASN A 231 -9.65 16.68 -1.82
CA ASN A 231 -8.42 15.92 -2.07
C ASN A 231 -8.45 14.51 -1.45
N ARG A 232 -9.33 14.25 -0.46
CA ARG A 232 -9.51 12.91 0.11
C ARG A 232 -10.10 11.91 -0.90
N LEU A 233 -10.62 12.38 -2.04
CA LEU A 233 -11.08 11.53 -3.12
C LEU A 233 -9.92 10.91 -3.93
N LYS A 234 -8.73 11.51 -3.94
CA LYS A 234 -7.59 11.03 -4.73
C LYS A 234 -7.19 9.58 -4.40
N PRO A 235 -7.04 9.17 -3.12
CA PRO A 235 -6.84 7.76 -2.78
C PRO A 235 -7.96 6.84 -3.26
N ASP A 236 -9.20 7.30 -3.27
CA ASP A 236 -10.34 6.51 -3.78
C ASP A 236 -10.25 6.30 -5.31
N MET A 237 -9.81 7.31 -6.05
CA MET A 237 -9.57 7.22 -7.50
C MET A 237 -8.47 6.20 -7.82
N VAL A 238 -7.36 6.22 -7.06
CA VAL A 238 -6.29 5.23 -7.19
C VAL A 238 -6.80 3.83 -6.80
N GLY A 239 -7.58 3.77 -5.72
CA GLY A 239 -8.17 2.54 -5.20
C GLY A 239 -9.14 1.86 -6.18
N GLU A 240 -9.92 2.61 -6.95
CA GLU A 240 -10.76 2.07 -8.03
C GLU A 240 -9.92 1.28 -9.02
N THR A 241 -8.87 1.90 -9.55
CA THR A 241 -8.04 1.28 -10.60
C THR A 241 -7.31 0.05 -10.09
N GLN A 242 -6.81 0.09 -8.84
CA GLN A 242 -6.18 -1.06 -8.20
C GLN A 242 -7.19 -2.19 -7.94
N ALA A 243 -8.39 -1.87 -7.43
CA ALA A 243 -9.43 -2.85 -7.18
C ALA A 243 -9.96 -3.47 -8.49
N PHE A 244 -10.07 -2.68 -9.54
CA PHE A 244 -10.48 -3.12 -10.88
C PHE A 244 -9.46 -4.08 -11.50
N PHE A 245 -8.17 -3.75 -11.43
CA PHE A 245 -7.11 -4.66 -11.86
C PHE A 245 -7.14 -5.98 -11.08
N ARG A 246 -7.28 -5.89 -9.75
CA ARG A 246 -7.40 -7.08 -8.88
C ARG A 246 -8.60 -7.93 -9.24
N GLU A 247 -9.75 -7.33 -9.54
CA GLU A 247 -10.96 -8.03 -9.93
C GLU A 247 -10.74 -8.83 -11.22
N ILE A 248 -10.19 -8.20 -12.27
CA ILE A 248 -9.89 -8.88 -13.54
C ILE A 248 -8.88 -10.03 -13.33
N LEU A 249 -7.82 -9.77 -12.56
CA LEU A 249 -6.78 -10.75 -12.28
C LEU A 249 -7.35 -11.98 -11.52
N ARG A 250 -8.14 -11.76 -10.48
CA ARG A 250 -8.68 -12.84 -9.64
C ARG A 250 -9.80 -13.61 -10.32
N SER A 251 -10.65 -12.91 -11.07
CA SER A 251 -11.73 -13.53 -11.83
C SER A 251 -11.24 -14.17 -13.13
N ASN A 252 -9.97 -13.98 -13.49
CA ASN A 252 -9.33 -14.47 -14.72
C ASN A 252 -10.19 -14.14 -15.96
N THR A 253 -10.71 -12.91 -15.99
CA THR A 253 -11.54 -12.43 -17.11
C THR A 253 -10.66 -11.85 -18.22
N SER A 254 -11.28 -11.49 -19.34
CA SER A 254 -10.55 -10.95 -20.49
C SER A 254 -9.79 -9.67 -20.13
N ALA A 255 -8.51 -9.60 -20.49
CA ALA A 255 -7.71 -8.38 -20.39
C ALA A 255 -8.27 -7.22 -21.23
N LEU A 256 -9.12 -7.50 -22.24
CA LEU A 256 -9.82 -6.45 -23.00
C LEU A 256 -10.74 -5.61 -22.12
N GLN A 257 -11.14 -6.11 -20.94
CA GLN A 257 -11.90 -5.33 -19.96
C GLN A 257 -11.14 -4.10 -19.45
N PHE A 258 -9.81 -4.06 -19.55
CA PHE A 258 -9.06 -2.83 -19.27
C PHE A 258 -9.42 -1.68 -20.22
N ILE A 259 -9.88 -1.98 -21.44
CA ILE A 259 -10.30 -0.97 -22.42
C ILE A 259 -11.80 -0.75 -22.36
N ASP A 260 -12.58 -1.84 -22.33
CA ASP A 260 -14.03 -1.79 -22.37
C ASP A 260 -14.62 -2.80 -21.38
N ALA A 261 -15.13 -2.27 -20.28
CA ALA A 261 -15.80 -3.04 -19.24
C ALA A 261 -17.21 -2.49 -19.00
N ASP A 262 -18.12 -3.37 -18.61
CA ASP A 262 -19.47 -3.01 -18.22
C ASP A 262 -19.62 -2.77 -16.70
N PHE A 263 -18.50 -2.59 -16.00
CA PHE A 263 -18.45 -2.41 -14.56
C PHE A 263 -17.30 -1.49 -14.13
N ALA A 264 -17.42 -0.96 -12.92
CA ALA A 264 -16.34 -0.29 -12.18
C ALA A 264 -16.23 -0.88 -10.78
N MET A 265 -15.10 -0.64 -10.10
CA MET A 265 -14.93 -0.99 -8.69
C MET A 265 -15.05 0.28 -7.87
N LEU A 266 -16.16 0.45 -7.15
CA LEU A 266 -16.50 1.70 -6.47
C LEU A 266 -16.66 1.49 -4.98
N ASN A 267 -16.30 2.49 -4.18
CA ASN A 267 -16.73 2.64 -2.81
C ASN A 267 -17.79 3.76 -2.70
N ALA A 268 -18.29 4.04 -1.49
CA ALA A 268 -19.33 5.05 -1.28
C ALA A 268 -18.94 6.46 -1.76
N SER A 269 -17.70 6.87 -1.51
CA SER A 269 -17.19 8.19 -1.89
C SER A 269 -17.15 8.34 -3.41
N LEU A 270 -16.62 7.34 -4.11
CA LEU A 270 -16.45 7.37 -5.56
C LEU A 270 -17.76 7.17 -6.32
N ALA A 271 -18.66 6.31 -5.83
CA ALA A 271 -20.01 6.18 -6.38
C ALA A 271 -20.76 7.51 -6.35
N LYS A 272 -20.70 8.22 -5.22
CA LYS A 272 -21.26 9.58 -5.11
C LYS A 272 -20.59 10.56 -6.07
N HIS A 273 -19.25 10.51 -6.20
CA HIS A 273 -18.52 11.35 -7.15
C HIS A 273 -18.96 11.10 -8.60
N TYR A 274 -19.28 9.86 -8.96
CA TYR A 274 -19.76 9.49 -10.30
C TYR A 274 -21.27 9.70 -10.50
N GLY A 275 -22.01 10.08 -9.46
CA GLY A 275 -23.46 10.19 -9.53
C GLY A 275 -24.15 8.84 -9.73
N LEU A 276 -23.53 7.75 -9.28
CA LEU A 276 -24.05 6.40 -9.37
C LEU A 276 -24.60 5.93 -8.02
N ASP A 277 -25.65 5.14 -8.07
CA ASP A 277 -26.01 4.29 -6.94
C ASP A 277 -24.89 3.26 -6.75
N GLY A 278 -24.38 3.17 -5.52
CA GLY A 278 -23.25 2.31 -5.23
C GLY A 278 -23.18 1.90 -3.77
N PRO A 279 -22.05 1.27 -3.37
CA PRO A 279 -21.86 0.78 -2.03
C PRO A 279 -22.03 1.87 -0.98
N LYS A 280 -22.46 1.48 0.22
CA LYS A 280 -22.55 2.39 1.37
C LYS A 280 -21.30 2.36 2.27
N SER A 281 -20.30 1.59 1.87
CA SER A 281 -19.07 1.37 2.64
C SER A 281 -17.84 1.94 1.91
N GLN A 282 -16.73 2.02 2.63
CA GLN A 282 -15.43 2.39 2.05
C GLN A 282 -14.75 1.23 1.30
N LYS A 283 -15.34 0.03 1.31
CA LYS A 283 -14.84 -1.10 0.54
C LYS A 283 -15.22 -0.93 -0.93
N PHE A 284 -14.28 -1.27 -1.81
CA PHE A 284 -14.54 -1.33 -3.24
C PHE A 284 -15.35 -2.57 -3.58
N GLU A 285 -16.47 -2.37 -4.26
CA GLU A 285 -17.36 -3.42 -4.74
C GLU A 285 -17.63 -3.22 -6.23
N ARG A 286 -17.93 -4.32 -6.92
CA ARG A 286 -18.26 -4.30 -8.35
C ARG A 286 -19.61 -3.63 -8.56
N VAL A 287 -19.64 -2.56 -9.34
CA VAL A 287 -20.86 -1.82 -9.73
C VAL A 287 -21.03 -1.90 -11.24
N SER A 288 -22.23 -2.29 -11.70
CA SER A 288 -22.56 -2.33 -13.12
C SER A 288 -22.68 -0.93 -13.70
N LEU A 289 -22.06 -0.69 -14.86
CA LEU A 289 -22.17 0.56 -15.63
C LEU A 289 -23.26 0.50 -16.70
N ARG A 290 -23.90 -0.65 -16.91
CA ARG A 290 -24.98 -0.80 -17.91
C ARG A 290 -26.12 0.17 -17.63
N GLY A 291 -26.54 0.90 -18.65
CA GLY A 291 -27.61 1.91 -18.55
C GLY A 291 -27.20 3.24 -17.90
N THR A 292 -25.96 3.39 -17.45
CA THR A 292 -25.49 4.64 -16.82
C THR A 292 -24.96 5.67 -17.83
N GLY A 293 -24.61 5.22 -19.05
CA GLY A 293 -23.94 6.04 -20.06
C GLY A 293 -22.45 6.32 -19.76
N ARG A 294 -21.92 5.84 -18.62
CA ARG A 294 -20.50 5.98 -18.27
C ARG A 294 -19.65 4.95 -19.03
N PRO A 295 -18.52 5.35 -19.63
CA PRO A 295 -17.56 4.40 -20.20
C PRO A 295 -16.89 3.60 -19.08
N GLY A 296 -16.69 2.30 -19.30
CA GLY A 296 -15.87 1.48 -18.42
C GLY A 296 -14.42 1.38 -18.89
N GLY A 297 -13.67 0.50 -18.23
CA GLY A 297 -12.23 0.36 -18.44
C GLY A 297 -11.42 1.52 -17.86
N VAL A 298 -10.09 1.38 -17.89
CA VAL A 298 -9.16 2.31 -17.23
C VAL A 298 -9.21 3.72 -17.83
N LEU A 299 -9.68 3.85 -19.07
CA LEU A 299 -9.87 5.15 -19.73
C LEU A 299 -11.02 5.95 -19.11
N GLY A 300 -12.00 5.28 -18.49
CA GLY A 300 -13.13 5.91 -17.79
C GLY A 300 -12.87 6.17 -16.30
N HIS A 301 -11.71 5.79 -15.76
CA HIS A 301 -11.39 5.94 -14.34
C HIS A 301 -10.98 7.38 -14.00
N ALA A 302 -11.33 7.82 -12.79
CA ALA A 302 -11.02 9.17 -12.34
C ALA A 302 -9.51 9.38 -12.15
N SER A 303 -8.76 8.33 -11.80
CA SER A 303 -7.29 8.42 -11.68
C SER A 303 -6.66 8.82 -13.01
N THR A 304 -7.10 8.21 -14.11
CA THR A 304 -6.60 8.47 -15.47
C THR A 304 -6.97 9.88 -15.91
N HIS A 305 -8.21 10.29 -15.65
CA HIS A 305 -8.68 11.62 -16.00
C HIS A 305 -7.94 12.73 -15.24
N LEU A 306 -7.73 12.54 -13.94
CA LEU A 306 -7.05 13.51 -13.10
C LEU A 306 -5.56 13.59 -13.41
N ALA A 307 -4.86 12.46 -13.52
CA ALA A 307 -3.44 12.43 -13.89
C ALA A 307 -3.19 13.06 -15.28
N GLY A 308 -4.14 12.91 -16.20
CA GLY A 308 -4.14 13.54 -17.53
C GLY A 308 -4.66 14.97 -17.58
N SER A 309 -4.51 15.76 -16.50
CA SER A 309 -4.96 17.16 -16.42
C SER A 309 -3.82 18.09 -15.95
N ASP A 310 -4.10 19.39 -15.85
CA ASP A 310 -3.21 20.35 -15.18
C ASP A 310 -3.80 20.92 -13.87
N GLY A 311 -4.95 20.38 -13.44
CA GLY A 311 -5.67 20.81 -12.25
C GLY A 311 -6.62 21.99 -12.45
N ALA A 312 -6.58 22.67 -13.59
CA ALA A 312 -7.59 23.62 -14.04
C ALA A 312 -8.44 23.00 -15.18
N ASP A 313 -7.77 22.39 -16.15
CA ASP A 313 -8.39 21.83 -17.35
C ASP A 313 -7.86 20.44 -17.72
N SER A 314 -8.62 19.73 -18.54
CA SER A 314 -8.18 18.48 -19.15
C SER A 314 -7.02 18.74 -20.12
N HIS A 315 -6.00 17.89 -20.11
CA HIS A 315 -4.82 18.07 -20.96
C HIS A 315 -4.74 16.95 -22.02
N PRO A 316 -5.28 17.17 -23.24
CA PRO A 316 -5.39 16.11 -24.26
C PRO A 316 -4.04 15.53 -24.68
N ILE A 317 -2.99 16.36 -24.75
CA ILE A 317 -1.63 15.88 -25.08
C ILE A 317 -1.13 14.90 -24.00
N LYS A 318 -1.18 15.24 -22.71
CA LYS A 318 -0.77 14.33 -21.62
C LYS A 318 -1.53 13.01 -21.65
N ARG A 319 -2.85 13.04 -21.92
CA ARG A 319 -3.66 11.82 -22.07
C ARG A 319 -3.23 10.98 -23.27
N ALA A 320 -2.98 11.60 -24.41
CA ALA A 320 -2.51 10.89 -25.60
C ALA A 320 -1.12 10.25 -25.37
N VAL A 321 -0.21 10.97 -24.71
CA VAL A 321 1.10 10.42 -24.29
C VAL A 321 0.91 9.22 -23.37
N TRP A 322 0.06 9.34 -22.34
CA TRP A 322 -0.20 8.25 -21.40
C TRP A 322 -0.77 7.01 -22.10
N ILE A 323 -1.72 7.16 -23.04
CA ILE A 323 -2.27 6.02 -23.81
C ILE A 323 -1.15 5.34 -24.62
N ARG A 324 -0.37 6.14 -25.35
CA ARG A 324 0.71 5.64 -26.20
C ARG A 324 1.79 4.90 -25.41
N GLU A 325 2.19 5.45 -24.28
CA GLU A 325 3.22 4.89 -23.41
C GLU A 325 2.70 3.67 -22.63
N ARG A 326 1.51 3.76 -22.02
CA ARG A 326 1.04 2.77 -21.03
C ARG A 326 0.18 1.67 -21.64
N LEU A 327 -0.56 1.94 -22.71
CA LEU A 327 -1.45 0.94 -23.33
C LEU A 327 -0.91 0.39 -24.65
N LEU A 328 -0.24 1.22 -25.47
CA LEU A 328 0.18 0.83 -26.82
C LEU A 328 1.66 0.43 -26.92
N HIS A 329 2.47 0.68 -25.89
CA HIS A 329 3.92 0.44 -25.90
C HIS A 329 4.65 1.17 -27.06
N ASP A 330 4.16 2.36 -27.43
CA ASP A 330 4.71 3.21 -28.49
C ASP A 330 4.83 4.66 -27.97
N PRO A 331 5.74 4.94 -27.02
CA PRO A 331 5.86 6.28 -26.44
C PRO A 331 6.24 7.32 -27.50
N PRO A 332 5.80 8.58 -27.37
CA PRO A 332 6.27 9.67 -28.22
C PRO A 332 7.78 9.86 -28.06
N ASN A 333 8.42 10.44 -29.09
CA ASN A 333 9.80 10.88 -28.99
C ASN A 333 9.96 11.88 -27.83
N PRO A 334 11.10 11.85 -27.11
CA PRO A 334 11.37 12.84 -26.08
C PRO A 334 11.33 14.25 -26.69
N PRO A 335 10.86 15.26 -25.93
CA PRO A 335 10.86 16.62 -26.42
C PRO A 335 12.29 17.06 -26.77
N PRO A 336 12.49 17.86 -27.84
CA PRO A 336 13.80 18.41 -28.13
C PRO A 336 14.24 19.33 -26.97
N PRO A 337 15.55 19.45 -26.69
CA PRO A 337 16.07 20.17 -25.52
C PRO A 337 15.60 21.63 -25.38
N ASP A 338 15.31 22.29 -26.50
CA ASP A 338 15.17 23.75 -26.58
C ASP A 338 13.76 24.23 -27.00
N VAL A 339 12.70 23.42 -26.84
CA VAL A 339 11.34 23.86 -27.20
C VAL A 339 10.61 24.43 -25.99
N PRO A 340 10.18 25.72 -26.02
CA PRO A 340 9.32 26.29 -24.99
C PRO A 340 8.02 25.49 -24.84
N GLY A 341 7.47 25.43 -23.63
CA GLY A 341 6.16 24.81 -23.40
C GLY A 341 5.06 25.46 -24.24
N VAL A 342 4.08 24.66 -24.68
CA VAL A 342 2.93 25.14 -25.46
C VAL A 342 2.20 26.25 -24.67
N GLU A 343 1.93 27.39 -25.32
CA GLU A 343 1.17 28.47 -24.71
C GLU A 343 -0.18 27.96 -24.21
N LYS A 344 -0.53 28.28 -22.96
CA LYS A 344 -1.84 27.96 -22.41
C LYS A 344 -2.88 28.72 -23.23
N SER A 345 -3.78 28.01 -23.89
CA SER A 345 -4.94 28.62 -24.53
C SER A 345 -5.76 29.33 -23.45
N VAL A 346 -5.71 30.66 -23.45
CA VAL A 346 -6.55 31.48 -22.58
C VAL A 346 -8.00 31.25 -23.02
N PRO A 347 -8.90 30.76 -22.15
CA PRO A 347 -10.32 30.73 -22.48
C PRO A 347 -10.83 32.18 -22.57
N ASN A 348 -11.49 32.51 -23.68
CA ASN A 348 -12.34 33.71 -23.77
C ASN A 348 -13.62 33.52 -22.96
#